data_AF-A0A2M8MY85-F1
#
_entry.id   AF-A0A2M8MY85-F1
#
_cell.length_a   1.000
_cell.length_b   1.000
_cell.length_c   1.000
_cell.angle_alpha   90.00
_cell.angle_beta   90.00
_cell.angle_gamma   90.00
#
_symmetry.space_group_name_H-M   'P 1'
#
loop_
_entity.id
_entity.type
_entity.pdbx_description
1 polymer ?
#
loop_
_entity_poly.entity_id
_entity_poly.type
_entity_poly.pdbx_seq_one_letter_code
_entity_poly.pdbx_strand_id
1 'polypeptide(L)'
;MRKSLFTAVPLMLALSLPAAADPTVGLGVTFTWGGGQRGDTGIGLRVFSDDERKKFVGSLGVDYLLRAQRVRPNVGFAYLASKSYVGMDIGFGGEGVDVGVGLGVANTRKKASPAPEIIDEGPDPDIDFETPPPV
;
A
#
# COMPACT_ATOMS: atom_id res chain seq x y z
N MET A 1 -37.46 8.46 -24.44
CA MET A 1 -36.44 7.47 -24.04
C MET A 1 -35.21 8.24 -23.57
N ARG A 2 -34.93 8.29 -22.25
CA ARG A 2 -33.79 9.03 -21.71
C ARG A 2 -32.76 8.05 -21.16
N LYS A 3 -31.68 7.84 -21.91
CA LYS A 3 -30.48 7.15 -21.42
C LYS A 3 -29.64 8.19 -20.68
N SER A 4 -29.69 8.19 -19.35
CA SER A 4 -28.77 8.99 -18.53
C SER A 4 -27.42 8.27 -18.48
N LEU A 5 -26.50 8.71 -19.33
CA LEU A 5 -25.11 8.28 -19.42
C LEU A 5 -24.22 9.32 -18.71
N PHE A 6 -24.48 9.64 -17.43
CA PHE A 6 -23.67 10.66 -16.73
C PHE A 6 -23.50 10.35 -15.23
N THR A 7 -23.03 9.16 -14.89
CA THR A 7 -22.71 8.81 -13.49
C THR A 7 -21.40 8.02 -13.36
N ALA A 8 -20.38 8.40 -14.13
CA ALA A 8 -19.04 7.79 -14.04
C ALA A 8 -17.90 8.81 -13.80
N VAL A 9 -18.24 10.10 -13.67
CA VAL A 9 -17.24 11.19 -13.61
C VAL A 9 -16.60 11.41 -12.22
N PRO A 10 -17.28 11.25 -11.06
CA PRO A 10 -16.65 11.62 -9.79
C PRO A 10 -15.58 10.62 -9.31
N LEU A 11 -15.57 9.38 -9.83
CA LEU A 11 -14.56 8.38 -9.45
C LEU A 11 -13.19 8.66 -10.11
N MET A 12 -13.17 9.28 -11.29
CA MET A 12 -11.92 9.60 -12.00
C MET A 12 -11.16 10.78 -11.39
N LEU A 13 -11.87 11.73 -10.75
CA LEU A 13 -11.25 12.90 -10.11
C LEU A 13 -10.61 12.58 -8.74
N ALA A 14 -10.98 11.48 -8.10
CA ALA A 14 -10.37 11.06 -6.83
C ALA A 14 -9.02 10.35 -7.00
N LEU A 15 -8.67 9.94 -8.22
CA LEU A 15 -7.41 9.25 -8.55
C LEU A 15 -6.25 10.22 -8.87
N SER A 16 -6.51 11.54 -8.95
CA SER A 16 -5.50 12.54 -9.29
C SER A 16 -4.81 13.18 -8.08
N LEU A 17 -5.05 12.67 -6.86
CA LEU A 17 -4.18 13.01 -5.74
C LEU A 17 -2.81 12.43 -6.06
N PRO A 18 -1.72 13.22 -6.01
CA PRO A 18 -0.39 12.63 -6.04
C PRO A 18 -0.32 11.67 -4.86
N ALA A 19 -0.34 10.37 -5.15
CA ALA A 19 -0.04 9.37 -4.16
C ALA A 19 1.41 9.64 -3.75
N ALA A 20 1.60 10.32 -2.62
CA ALA A 20 2.90 10.54 -1.99
C ALA A 20 3.50 9.23 -1.45
N ALA A 21 3.04 8.09 -1.97
CA ALA A 21 3.28 6.76 -1.49
C ALA A 21 3.42 5.89 -2.74
N ASP A 22 4.55 5.19 -2.88
CA ASP A 22 4.87 4.34 -4.02
C ASP A 22 3.96 3.10 -3.99
N PRO A 23 2.88 3.04 -4.80
CA PRO A 23 1.88 2.00 -4.60
C PRO A 23 2.40 0.68 -5.20
N THR A 24 2.26 -0.40 -4.45
CA THR A 24 2.60 -1.75 -4.89
C THR A 24 1.36 -2.61 -5.05
N VAL A 25 1.35 -3.48 -6.06
CA VAL A 25 0.30 -4.48 -6.25
C VAL A 25 0.78 -5.84 -5.74
N GLY A 26 -0.10 -6.55 -5.04
CA GLY A 26 0.11 -7.91 -4.61
C GLY A 26 -1.03 -8.84 -5.03
N LEU A 27 -0.67 -10.10 -5.19
CA LEU A 27 -1.57 -11.23 -5.38
C LEU A 27 -1.51 -12.09 -4.14
N GLY A 28 -2.66 -12.47 -3.61
CA GLY A 28 -2.69 -13.32 -2.44
C GLY A 28 -3.93 -14.15 -2.29
N VAL A 29 -3.85 -15.02 -1.30
CA VAL A 29 -4.96 -15.82 -0.81
C VAL A 29 -5.47 -15.17 0.47
N THR A 30 -6.78 -15.06 0.58
CA THR A 30 -7.45 -14.61 1.79
C THR A 30 -8.29 -15.74 2.33
N PHE A 31 -8.40 -15.81 3.64
CA PHE A 31 -9.46 -16.57 4.28
C PHE A 31 -10.35 -15.57 5.02
N THR A 32 -11.65 -15.65 4.74
CA THR A 32 -12.65 -14.73 5.29
C THR A 32 -13.71 -15.44 6.10
N TRP A 33 -14.13 -14.80 7.17
CA TRP A 33 -15.17 -15.25 8.08
C TRP A 33 -16.01 -14.05 8.50
N GLY A 34 -17.34 -14.22 8.52
CA GLY A 34 -18.27 -13.14 8.81
C GLY A 34 -19.57 -13.27 8.02
N GLY A 35 -20.46 -12.29 8.17
CA GLY A 35 -21.66 -12.16 7.34
C GLY A 35 -22.60 -13.38 7.31
N GLY A 36 -22.62 -14.22 8.35
CA GLY A 36 -23.49 -15.41 8.42
C GLY A 36 -22.99 -16.64 7.64
N GLN A 37 -21.83 -16.57 6.99
CA GLN A 37 -21.29 -17.67 6.18
C GLN A 37 -20.23 -18.49 6.92
N ARG A 38 -20.20 -19.80 6.64
CA ARG A 38 -19.07 -20.67 7.02
C ARG A 38 -17.87 -20.23 6.19
N GLY A 39 -16.74 -19.98 6.85
CA GLY A 39 -15.58 -19.32 6.25
C GLY A 39 -15.24 -19.72 4.81
N ASP A 40 -14.79 -18.73 4.04
CA ASP A 40 -14.54 -18.82 2.60
C ASP A 40 -13.07 -18.48 2.30
N THR A 41 -12.54 -19.08 1.24
CA THR A 41 -11.19 -18.82 0.75
C THR A 41 -11.29 -18.04 -0.56
N GLY A 42 -10.59 -16.93 -0.64
CA GLY A 42 -10.55 -16.08 -1.82
C GLY A 42 -9.16 -15.94 -2.39
N ILE A 43 -9.10 -15.64 -3.68
CA ILE A 43 -7.87 -15.24 -4.37
C ILE A 43 -8.08 -13.80 -4.83
N GLY A 44 -7.15 -12.91 -4.50
CA GLY A 44 -7.36 -11.49 -4.68
C GLY A 44 -6.15 -10.70 -5.11
N LEU A 45 -6.48 -9.56 -5.70
CA LEU A 45 -5.55 -8.48 -6.02
C LEU A 45 -5.67 -7.42 -4.94
N ARG A 46 -4.53 -6.99 -4.40
CA ARG A 46 -4.44 -5.94 -3.40
C ARG A 46 -3.48 -4.87 -3.88
N VAL A 47 -3.88 -3.62 -3.68
CA VAL A 47 -3.05 -2.45 -3.87
C VAL A 47 -2.68 -1.93 -2.49
N PHE A 48 -1.39 -1.74 -2.28
CA PHE A 48 -0.83 -1.23 -1.05
C PHE A 48 -0.48 0.24 -1.25
N SER A 49 -0.68 1.03 -0.19
CA SER A 49 -0.38 2.46 -0.24
C SER A 49 1.11 2.73 -0.41
N ASP A 50 1.98 1.92 0.17
CA ASP A 50 3.44 2.14 0.22
C ASP A 50 4.15 0.83 -0.19
N ASP A 51 5.35 0.94 -0.77
CA ASP A 51 6.19 -0.17 -1.23
C ASP A 51 7.36 -0.48 -0.28
N GLU A 52 7.52 0.32 0.79
CA GLU A 52 8.61 0.18 1.75
C GLU A 52 8.48 -1.10 2.60
N ARG A 53 9.58 -1.86 2.63
CA ARG A 53 9.70 -3.10 3.42
C ARG A 53 9.66 -2.83 4.92
N LYS A 54 9.11 -3.79 5.68
CA LYS A 54 8.97 -3.78 7.14
C LYS A 54 8.04 -2.68 7.68
N LYS A 55 7.22 -2.07 6.82
CA LYS A 55 6.20 -1.12 7.22
C LYS A 55 4.80 -1.74 7.23
N PHE A 56 3.97 -1.19 8.12
CA PHE A 56 2.53 -1.35 8.05
C PHE A 56 1.99 -0.38 7.00
N VAL A 57 1.23 -0.91 6.06
CA VAL A 57 0.65 -0.13 4.98
C VAL A 57 -0.85 -0.38 4.92
N GLY A 58 -1.60 0.64 4.50
CA GLY A 58 -3.00 0.46 4.12
C GLY A 58 -3.08 -0.39 2.84
N SER A 59 -4.08 -1.25 2.77
CA SER A 59 -4.38 -2.07 1.59
C SER A 59 -5.82 -1.88 1.15
N LEU A 60 -6.03 -1.75 -0.15
CA LEU A 60 -7.34 -1.79 -0.78
C LEU A 60 -7.33 -2.88 -1.85
N GLY A 61 -8.32 -3.77 -1.85
CA GLY A 61 -8.28 -4.96 -2.67
C GLY A 61 -9.63 -5.46 -3.11
N VAL A 62 -9.58 -6.42 -4.03
CA VAL A 62 -10.74 -7.18 -4.47
C VAL A 62 -10.34 -8.65 -4.48
N ASP A 63 -11.09 -9.45 -3.73
CA ASP A 63 -10.88 -10.90 -3.65
C ASP A 63 -12.03 -11.63 -4.35
N TYR A 64 -11.72 -12.64 -5.15
CA TYR A 64 -12.69 -13.58 -5.68
C TYR A 64 -12.83 -14.76 -4.72
N LEU A 65 -13.98 -14.86 -4.07
CA LEU A 65 -14.32 -15.92 -3.14
C LEU A 65 -14.70 -17.19 -3.90
N LEU A 66 -13.96 -18.28 -3.68
CA LEU A 66 -14.10 -19.50 -4.45
C LEU A 66 -15.37 -20.28 -4.08
N ARG A 67 -15.75 -20.30 -2.80
CA ARG A 67 -16.93 -21.05 -2.35
C ARG A 67 -18.22 -20.32 -2.67
N ALA A 68 -18.28 -19.03 -2.36
CA ALA A 68 -19.43 -18.19 -2.66
C ALA A 68 -19.49 -17.71 -4.12
N GLN A 69 -18.44 -17.96 -4.91
CA GLN A 69 -18.32 -17.57 -6.33
C GLN A 69 -18.64 -16.07 -6.56
N ARG A 70 -18.22 -15.21 -5.63
CA ARG A 70 -18.49 -13.77 -5.65
C ARG A 70 -17.22 -12.94 -5.54
N VAL A 71 -17.26 -11.72 -6.06
CA VAL A 71 -16.22 -10.72 -5.81
C VAL A 71 -16.50 -10.00 -4.49
N ARG A 72 -15.47 -9.81 -3.68
CA ARG A 72 -15.50 -9.11 -2.39
C ARG A 72 -14.51 -7.95 -2.42
N PRO A 73 -14.96 -6.69 -2.61
CA PRO A 73 -14.13 -5.53 -2.32
C PRO A 73 -13.78 -5.49 -0.83
N ASN A 74 -12.53 -5.15 -0.54
CA ASN A 74 -11.99 -5.12 0.82
C ASN A 74 -11.03 -3.94 1.03
N VAL A 75 -10.93 -3.53 2.29
CA VAL A 75 -9.98 -2.53 2.76
C VAL A 75 -9.38 -3.02 4.07
N GLY A 76 -8.10 -2.76 4.28
CA GLY A 76 -7.39 -3.32 5.41
C GLY A 76 -5.99 -2.75 5.57
N PHE A 77 -5.18 -3.50 6.29
CA PHE A 77 -3.77 -3.20 6.49
C PHE A 77 -2.94 -4.47 6.33
N ALA A 78 -1.74 -4.31 5.79
CA ALA A 78 -0.82 -5.41 5.61
C ALA A 78 0.58 -5.01 6.07
N TYR A 79 1.34 -6.02 6.47
CA TYR A 79 2.74 -5.94 6.77
C TYR A 79 3.54 -6.47 5.57
N LEU A 80 4.35 -5.60 4.95
CA LEU A 80 5.18 -5.94 3.80
C LEU A 80 6.51 -6.55 4.25
N ALA A 81 6.71 -7.81 3.91
CA ALA A 81 7.98 -8.51 4.07
C ALA A 81 8.85 -8.36 2.80
N SER A 82 9.73 -9.34 2.53
CA SER A 82 10.73 -9.19 1.46
C SER A 82 10.23 -9.43 0.04
N LYS A 83 9.22 -10.28 -0.14
CA LYS A 83 8.54 -10.55 -1.43
C LYS A 83 7.09 -10.99 -1.18
N SER A 84 6.63 -10.79 0.04
CA SER A 84 5.39 -11.32 0.55
C SER A 84 4.76 -10.31 1.48
N TYR A 85 3.47 -10.48 1.71
CA TYR A 85 2.72 -9.71 2.67
C TYR A 85 1.85 -10.64 3.50
N VAL A 86 1.56 -10.19 4.72
CA VAL A 86 0.51 -10.75 5.56
C VAL A 86 -0.36 -9.59 6.04
N GLY A 87 -1.67 -9.73 6.01
CA GLY A 87 -2.56 -8.64 6.33
C GLY A 87 -3.91 -9.10 6.83
N MET A 88 -4.62 -8.13 7.38
CA MET A 88 -6.00 -8.26 7.81
C MET A 88 -6.82 -7.26 7.04
N ASP A 89 -8.04 -7.63 6.69
CA ASP A 89 -8.92 -6.81 5.90
C ASP A 89 -10.37 -7.00 6.29
N ILE A 90 -11.18 -6.01 5.94
CA ILE A 90 -12.62 -5.99 6.12
C ILE A 90 -13.23 -5.85 4.74
N GLY A 91 -14.09 -6.80 4.39
CA GLY A 91 -14.76 -6.85 3.10
C GLY A 91 -16.25 -6.57 3.19
N PHE A 92 -16.77 -6.06 2.08
CA PHE A 92 -18.17 -5.71 1.88
C PHE A 92 -18.70 -6.41 0.63
N GLY A 93 -20.02 -6.64 0.53
CA GLY A 93 -20.64 -7.20 -0.68
C GLY A 93 -21.31 -8.57 -0.52
N GLY A 94 -21.71 -8.94 0.70
CA GLY A 94 -22.60 -10.07 0.97
C GLY A 94 -23.80 -9.66 1.84
N GLU A 95 -24.30 -10.57 2.67
CA GLU A 95 -25.34 -10.31 3.68
C GLU A 95 -24.83 -9.50 4.90
N GLY A 96 -23.57 -9.06 4.87
CA GLY A 96 -22.97 -8.28 5.95
C GLY A 96 -21.52 -7.91 5.70
N VAL A 97 -20.80 -7.70 6.80
CA VAL A 97 -19.36 -7.43 6.82
C VAL A 97 -18.61 -8.72 7.07
N ASP A 98 -17.58 -8.95 6.26
CA ASP A 98 -16.69 -10.10 6.36
C ASP A 98 -15.32 -9.64 6.85
N VAL A 99 -14.70 -10.39 7.77
CA VAL A 99 -13.32 -10.13 8.20
C VAL A 99 -12.41 -11.17 7.54
N GLY A 100 -11.32 -10.70 6.95
CA GLY A 100 -10.34 -11.51 6.25
C GLY A 100 -8.97 -11.45 6.90
N VAL A 101 -8.26 -12.57 6.84
CA VAL A 101 -6.81 -12.62 7.02
C VAL A 101 -6.21 -13.24 5.77
N GLY A 102 -5.22 -12.56 5.21
CA GLY A 102 -4.63 -12.95 3.94
C GLY A 102 -3.13 -12.86 3.96
N LEU A 103 -2.52 -13.67 3.10
CA LEU A 103 -1.10 -13.60 2.81
C LEU A 103 -0.90 -13.79 1.31
N GLY A 104 0.19 -13.23 0.80
CA GLY A 104 0.44 -13.30 -0.62
C GLY A 104 1.82 -12.83 -0.99
N VAL A 105 2.01 -12.71 -2.29
CA VAL A 105 3.21 -12.16 -2.90
C VAL A 105 2.93 -10.73 -3.32
N ALA A 106 3.85 -9.84 -3.00
CA ALA A 106 3.81 -8.45 -3.43
C ALA A 106 5.20 -8.10 -3.96
N ASN A 107 5.24 -7.35 -5.05
CA ASN A 107 6.51 -6.95 -5.65
C ASN A 107 7.11 -5.77 -4.89
N THR A 108 7.57 -6.01 -3.66
CA THR A 108 8.16 -4.98 -2.80
C THR A 108 9.59 -4.68 -3.25
N ARG A 109 9.93 -3.40 -3.47
CA ARG A 109 11.33 -3.01 -3.77
C ARG A 109 12.15 -2.97 -2.49
N LYS A 110 13.49 -3.08 -2.59
CA LYS A 110 14.34 -2.71 -1.45
C LYS A 110 14.20 -1.20 -1.29
N LYS A 111 13.96 -0.71 -0.07
CA LYS A 111 14.01 0.72 0.25
C LYS A 111 15.27 1.28 -0.41
N ALA A 112 15.12 2.23 -1.34
CA ALA A 112 16.27 3.02 -1.75
C ALA A 112 16.80 3.64 -0.46
N SER A 113 18.09 3.43 -0.14
CA SER A 113 18.71 4.20 0.93
C SER A 113 18.32 5.66 0.73
N PRO A 114 17.94 6.39 1.79
CA PRO A 114 17.81 7.83 1.65
C PRO A 114 19.07 8.31 0.92
N ALA A 115 18.88 9.10 -0.14
CA ALA A 115 20.01 9.76 -0.78
C ALA A 115 20.83 10.38 0.37
N PRO A 116 22.17 10.21 0.38
CA PRO A 116 22.98 10.84 1.40
C PRO A 116 22.54 12.29 1.47
N GLU A 117 22.09 12.71 2.64
CA GLU A 117 21.88 14.11 2.95
C GLU A 117 23.17 14.78 2.52
N ILE A 118 23.12 15.60 1.47
CA ILE A 118 24.24 16.48 1.16
C ILE A 118 24.23 17.41 2.36
N ILE A 119 25.07 17.09 3.33
CA ILE A 119 25.45 18.02 4.37
C ILE A 119 26.09 19.16 3.56
N ASP A 120 25.31 20.23 3.37
CA ASP A 120 25.86 21.51 2.99
C ASP A 120 26.72 21.92 4.18
N GLU A 121 27.97 21.44 4.18
CA GLU A 121 29.02 21.92 5.05
C GLU A 121 29.20 23.38 4.63
N GLY A 122 28.43 24.26 5.27
CA GLY A 122 28.60 25.70 5.17
C GLY A 122 30.08 26.03 5.39
N PRO A 123 30.57 27.13 4.79
CA PRO A 123 32.00 27.38 4.65
C PRO A 123 32.73 27.28 6.00
N ASP A 124 33.77 26.44 6.04
CA ASP A 124 34.68 26.27 7.17
C ASP A 124 35.05 27.63 7.79
N PRO A 125 34.77 27.87 9.08
CA PRO A 125 35.16 29.11 9.73
C PRO A 125 36.57 29.04 10.34
N ASP A 126 37.52 28.24 9.84
CA ASP A 126 38.88 28.18 10.42
C ASP A 126 39.98 28.11 9.34
N ILE A 127 40.07 29.14 8.48
CA ILE A 127 41.35 29.50 7.86
C ILE A 127 42.08 30.40 8.85
N ASP A 128 42.85 29.79 9.76
CA ASP A 128 43.85 30.51 10.54
C ASP A 128 44.93 31.05 9.58
N PHE A 129 44.87 32.35 9.30
CA PHE A 129 46.01 33.05 8.72
C PHE A 129 47.13 33.11 9.76
N GLU A 130 47.96 32.07 9.78
CA GLU A 130 49.21 32.06 10.54
C GLU A 130 50.09 33.23 10.04
N THR A 131 50.15 34.29 10.84
CA THR A 131 51.02 35.44 10.59
C THR A 131 52.48 35.00 10.61
N PRO A 132 53.30 35.32 9.59
CA PRO A 132 54.71 34.96 9.61
C PRO A 132 55.46 35.73 10.72
N PRO A 133 56.50 35.14 11.33
CA PRO A 133 57.25 35.77 12.40
C PRO A 133 57.99 37.03 11.91
N PRO A 134 58.18 38.05 12.78
CA PRO A 134 58.93 39.25 12.42
C PRO A 134 60.41 38.90 12.18
N VAL A 135 60.96 39.45 11.08
CA VAL A 135 62.39 39.41 10.71
C VAL A 135 63.16 40.48 11.47
#